data_AF-A0A2G4G4S0-F1
#
_entry.id   AF-A0A2G4G4S0-F1
#
_cell.length_a   1.000
_cell.length_b   1.000
_cell.length_c   1.000
_cell.angle_alpha   90.00
_cell.angle_beta   90.00
_cell.angle_gamma   90.00
#
_symmetry.space_group_name_H-M   'P 1'
#
loop_
_entity.id
_entity.type
_entity.pdbx_description
1 polymer ?
#
loop_
_entity_poly.entity_id
_entity_poly.type
_entity_poly.pdbx_seq_one_letter_code
_entity_poly.pdbx_strand_id
1 'polypeptide(L)'
;MSNQQPNPDESVISLQNISRSFLTALQRQHDMLAFTLAGVRTSDAKIYDYYSNVSRIMPAPAAHLTHEQMIAYSRGLLLRTSINDLLALSAEVMNQVHLLCLLIRTRGHNTESNAEVDKIIGQKQEAFVRMKLQEKFNEFEQTYHIISELEDAIFSIAAALRVLARTGMVTNDDISPDGSLTLEFKAMKDIDGPDSTEAGAKKTKMVDTQRTFRPGEMLDLTDEELLGLNITVAKFFHSLFRSVDEFGREQLGGNK
;
A
#
# COMPACT_ATOMS: atom_id res chain seq x y z
N MET A 1 9.35 27.31 18.40
CA MET A 1 9.55 26.09 17.59
C MET A 1 10.73 25.35 18.20
N SER A 2 10.49 24.26 18.92
CA SER A 2 11.59 23.45 19.46
C SER A 2 12.22 22.67 18.32
N ASN A 3 13.47 22.99 17.98
CA ASN A 3 14.36 22.08 17.26
C ASN A 3 14.57 20.86 18.17
N GLN A 4 13.75 19.82 18.00
CA GLN A 4 14.12 18.50 18.46
C GLN A 4 15.31 18.06 17.60
N GLN A 5 16.49 17.98 18.23
CA GLN A 5 17.61 17.26 17.64
C GLN A 5 17.14 15.83 17.30
N PRO A 6 17.49 15.29 16.12
CA PRO A 6 17.12 13.93 15.76
C PRO A 6 17.67 12.98 16.83
N ASN A 7 16.82 12.06 17.28
CA ASN A 7 17.20 11.11 18.32
C ASN A 7 18.33 10.25 17.74
N PRO A 8 19.43 9.98 18.47
CA PRO A 8 20.53 9.14 17.95
C PRO A 8 20.04 7.77 17.46
N ASP A 9 18.98 7.23 18.07
CA ASP A 9 18.32 5.98 17.71
C ASP A 9 17.58 6.01 16.36
N GLU A 10 17.30 7.19 15.78
CA GLU A 10 16.73 7.33 14.43
C GLU A 10 17.75 7.03 13.34
N SER A 11 19.06 7.09 13.65
CA SER A 11 20.13 6.84 12.68
C SER A 11 20.45 5.35 12.47
N VAL A 12 19.88 4.46 13.30
CA VAL A 12 20.10 3.02 13.24
C VAL A 12 19.01 2.37 12.37
N ILE A 13 19.43 1.82 11.23
CA ILE A 13 18.58 0.98 10.39
C ILE A 13 18.27 -0.31 11.16
N SER A 14 17.03 -0.46 11.61
CA SER A 14 16.56 -1.65 12.34
C SER A 14 15.16 -2.04 11.89
N LEU A 15 14.82 -3.32 12.01
CA LEU A 15 13.49 -3.80 11.65
C LEU A 15 12.39 -3.11 12.46
N GLN A 16 12.65 -2.81 13.74
CA GLN A 16 11.70 -2.11 14.61
C GLN A 16 11.44 -0.67 14.12
N ASN A 17 12.49 0.06 13.73
CA ASN A 17 12.36 1.42 13.20
C ASN A 17 11.63 1.43 11.85
N ILE A 18 12.00 0.51 10.95
CA ILE A 18 11.34 0.33 9.65
C ILE A 18 9.85 0.02 9.88
N SER A 19 9.54 -1.02 10.66
CA SER A 19 8.16 -1.44 10.94
C SER A 19 7.32 -0.30 11.51
N ARG A 20 7.82 0.40 12.52
CA ARG A 20 7.11 1.55 13.12
C ARG A 20 6.84 2.64 12.08
N SER A 21 7.83 2.98 11.25
CA SER A 21 7.70 4.04 10.23
C SER A 21 6.61 3.70 9.21
N PHE A 22 6.67 2.50 8.62
CA PHE A 22 5.73 2.10 7.57
C PHE A 22 4.33 1.80 8.09
N LEU A 23 4.19 1.21 9.29
CA LEU A 23 2.87 1.04 9.90
C LEU A 23 2.24 2.39 10.26
N THR A 24 3.03 3.37 10.70
CA THR A 24 2.54 4.74 10.93
C THR A 24 2.10 5.41 9.63
N ALA A 25 2.89 5.26 8.56
CA ALA A 25 2.54 5.80 7.24
C ALA A 25 1.26 5.17 6.69
N LEU A 26 1.12 3.85 6.82
CA LEU A 26 -0.07 3.12 6.38
C LEU A 26 -1.31 3.49 7.20
N GLN A 27 -1.18 3.70 8.52
CA GLN A 27 -2.26 4.20 9.36
C GLN A 27 -2.73 5.59 8.91
N ARG A 28 -1.78 6.51 8.64
CA ARG A 28 -2.13 7.85 8.13
C ARG A 28 -2.85 7.78 6.78
N GLN A 29 -2.42 6.88 5.90
CA GLN A 29 -3.09 6.65 4.62
C GLN A 29 -4.51 6.11 4.84
N HIS A 30 -4.70 5.17 5.76
CA HIS A 30 -6.01 4.66 6.16
C HIS A 30 -6.92 5.78 6.69
N ASP A 31 -6.43 6.59 7.62
CA ASP A 31 -7.19 7.69 8.22
C ASP A 31 -7.60 8.72 7.17
N MET A 32 -6.69 9.07 6.25
CA MET A 32 -6.97 9.99 5.14
C MET A 32 -8.03 9.43 4.18
N LEU A 33 -7.97 8.13 3.88
CA LEU A 33 -8.96 7.45 3.05
C LEU A 33 -10.34 7.48 3.73
N ALA A 34 -10.42 7.07 4.99
CA ALA A 34 -11.65 7.06 5.77
C ALA A 34 -12.27 8.47 5.89
N PHE A 35 -11.44 9.47 6.20
CA PHE A 35 -11.87 10.86 6.30
C PHE A 35 -12.44 11.37 4.96
N THR A 36 -11.76 11.07 3.86
CA THR A 36 -12.18 11.53 2.52
C THR A 36 -13.45 10.82 2.07
N LEU A 37 -13.58 9.52 2.31
CA LEU A 37 -14.80 8.76 2.03
C LEU A 37 -16.01 9.34 2.79
N ALA A 38 -15.83 9.65 4.07
CA ALA A 38 -16.87 10.29 4.87
C ALA A 38 -17.25 11.66 4.27
N GLY A 39 -16.27 12.49 3.95
CA GLY A 39 -16.50 13.82 3.36
C GLY A 39 -17.24 13.78 2.02
N VAL A 40 -16.90 12.83 1.13
CA VAL A 40 -17.60 12.64 -0.14
C VAL A 40 -19.06 12.23 0.09
N ARG A 41 -19.30 11.27 1.01
CA ARG A 41 -20.65 10.77 1.34
C ARG A 41 -21.55 11.84 1.96
N THR A 42 -21.00 12.75 2.75
CA THR A 42 -21.77 13.80 3.43
C THR A 42 -21.75 15.13 2.70
N SER A 43 -21.24 15.18 1.48
CA SER A 43 -21.13 16.43 0.72
C SER A 43 -22.51 16.99 0.37
N ASP A 44 -22.69 18.30 0.54
CA ASP A 44 -23.94 19.01 0.28
C ASP A 44 -23.82 19.92 -0.94
N ALA A 45 -24.82 19.86 -1.83
CA ALA A 45 -24.82 20.61 -3.07
C ALA A 45 -24.81 22.14 -2.86
N LYS A 46 -25.52 22.65 -1.85
CA LYS A 46 -25.58 24.10 -1.58
C LYS A 46 -24.24 24.61 -1.05
N ILE A 47 -23.60 23.81 -0.19
CA ILE A 47 -22.25 24.13 0.31
C ILE A 47 -21.24 24.12 -0.85
N TYR A 48 -21.32 23.13 -1.75
CA TYR A 48 -20.50 23.09 -2.95
C TYR A 48 -20.70 24.33 -3.82
N ASP A 49 -21.95 24.69 -4.13
CA ASP A 49 -22.29 25.86 -4.95
C ASP A 49 -21.79 27.16 -4.33
N TYR A 50 -21.85 27.29 -2.99
CA TYR A 50 -21.28 28.43 -2.29
C TYR A 50 -19.77 28.54 -2.53
N TYR A 51 -19.02 27.46 -2.29
CA TYR A 51 -17.57 27.46 -2.42
C TYR A 51 -17.08 27.54 -3.87
N SER A 52 -17.83 27.01 -4.83
CA SER A 52 -17.50 27.14 -6.26
C SER A 52 -17.62 28.58 -6.76
N ASN A 53 -18.43 29.40 -6.09
CA ASN A 53 -18.70 30.80 -6.48
C ASN A 53 -18.06 31.86 -5.56
N VAL A 54 -17.48 31.48 -4.42
CA VAL A 54 -17.00 32.45 -3.41
C VAL A 54 -15.92 33.40 -3.95
N SER A 55 -15.04 32.92 -4.84
CA SER A 55 -14.00 33.73 -5.48
C SER A 55 -14.53 34.66 -6.57
N ARG A 56 -15.78 34.45 -7.03
CA ARG A 56 -16.41 35.09 -8.21
C ARG A 56 -15.64 34.95 -9.52
N ILE A 57 -14.56 34.15 -9.53
CA ILE A 57 -13.71 33.90 -10.68
C ILE A 57 -13.62 32.39 -10.84
N MET A 58 -14.25 31.87 -11.90
CA MET A 58 -14.05 30.51 -12.38
C MET A 58 -13.08 30.56 -13.58
N PRO A 59 -11.96 29.82 -13.56
CA PRO A 59 -11.00 29.82 -14.67
C PRO A 59 -11.59 29.36 -16.01
N ALA A 60 -12.53 28.42 -15.99
CA ALA A 60 -13.22 27.91 -17.17
C ALA A 60 -14.69 27.57 -16.83
N PRO A 61 -15.61 28.55 -16.82
CA PRO A 61 -17.00 28.35 -16.40
C PRO A 61 -17.74 27.27 -17.20
N ALA A 62 -17.43 27.14 -18.50
CA ALA A 62 -18.04 26.14 -19.38
C ALA A 62 -17.65 24.69 -19.05
N ALA A 63 -16.56 24.49 -18.29
CA ALA A 63 -16.10 23.18 -17.82
C ALA A 63 -16.50 22.92 -16.35
N HIS A 64 -17.34 23.77 -15.76
CA HIS A 64 -17.82 23.58 -14.39
C HIS A 64 -18.60 22.27 -14.28
N LEU A 65 -18.22 21.44 -13.31
CA LEU A 65 -18.90 20.20 -13.01
C LEU A 65 -19.98 20.46 -11.96
N THR A 66 -21.15 19.87 -12.15
CA THR A 66 -22.20 19.85 -11.13
C THR A 66 -21.73 19.10 -9.88
N HIS A 67 -22.42 19.29 -8.75
CA HIS A 67 -22.11 18.58 -7.49
C HIS A 67 -22.05 17.05 -7.68
N GLU A 68 -22.99 16.46 -8.41
CA GLU A 68 -23.01 15.02 -8.71
C GLU A 68 -21.81 14.58 -9.55
N GLN A 69 -21.47 15.35 -10.60
CA GLN A 69 -20.29 15.09 -11.42
C GLN A 69 -18.99 15.23 -10.62
N MET A 70 -18.93 16.17 -9.68
CA MET A 70 -17.80 16.33 -8.77
C MET A 70 -17.67 15.16 -7.80
N ILE A 71 -18.78 14.63 -7.26
CA ILE A 71 -18.73 13.40 -6.44
C ILE A 71 -18.10 12.27 -7.24
N ALA A 72 -18.57 12.02 -8.47
CA ALA A 72 -18.03 10.97 -9.33
C ALA A 72 -16.54 11.20 -9.65
N TYR A 73 -16.16 12.44 -9.98
CA TYR A 73 -14.77 12.82 -10.22
C TYR A 73 -13.88 12.61 -8.99
N SER A 74 -14.33 13.04 -7.81
CA SER A 74 -13.63 12.88 -6.54
C SER A 74 -13.47 11.41 -6.16
N ARG A 75 -14.48 10.56 -6.39
CA ARG A 75 -14.36 9.10 -6.20
C ARG A 75 -13.28 8.50 -7.09
N GLY A 76 -13.27 8.83 -8.38
CA GLY A 76 -12.25 8.35 -9.31
C GLY A 76 -10.84 8.82 -8.93
N LEU A 77 -10.70 10.06 -8.46
CA LEU A 77 -9.43 10.59 -7.97
C LEU A 77 -8.98 9.84 -6.71
N LEU A 78 -9.86 9.68 -5.72
CA LEU A 78 -9.59 8.99 -4.47
C LEU A 78 -9.13 7.54 -4.69
N LEU A 79 -9.80 6.82 -5.59
CA LEU A 79 -9.43 5.46 -5.96
C LEU A 79 -8.00 5.41 -6.52
N ARG A 80 -7.68 6.27 -7.49
CA ARG A 80 -6.36 6.35 -8.12
C ARG A 80 -5.27 6.71 -7.10
N THR A 81 -5.48 7.73 -6.28
CA THR A 81 -4.48 8.19 -5.31
C THR A 81 -4.26 7.14 -4.23
N SER A 82 -5.33 6.52 -3.72
CA SER A 82 -5.22 5.50 -2.67
C SER A 82 -4.44 4.27 -3.16
N ILE A 83 -4.76 3.77 -4.35
CA ILE A 83 -4.03 2.64 -4.96
C ILE A 83 -2.56 2.99 -5.20
N ASN A 84 -2.30 4.20 -5.72
CA ASN A 84 -0.94 4.67 -5.95
C ASN A 84 -0.13 4.74 -4.65
N ASP A 85 -0.71 5.31 -3.59
CA ASP A 85 -0.04 5.46 -2.29
C ASP A 85 0.25 4.09 -1.66
N LEU A 86 -0.70 3.17 -1.72
CA LEU A 86 -0.52 1.80 -1.23
C LEU A 86 0.60 1.06 -1.98
N LEU A 87 0.65 1.19 -3.30
CA LEU A 87 1.71 0.60 -4.11
C LEU A 87 3.07 1.23 -3.83
N ALA A 88 3.11 2.57 -3.69
CA ALA A 88 4.33 3.30 -3.37
C ALA A 88 4.89 2.90 -1.99
N LEU A 89 4.03 2.81 -0.97
CA LEU A 89 4.41 2.33 0.36
C LEU A 89 4.92 0.88 0.31
N SER A 90 4.30 0.02 -0.51
CA SER A 90 4.72 -1.36 -0.70
C SER A 90 6.11 -1.46 -1.34
N ALA A 91 6.37 -0.69 -2.40
CA ALA A 91 7.68 -0.66 -3.03
C ALA A 91 8.77 -0.07 -2.12
N GLU A 92 8.42 0.95 -1.32
CA GLU A 92 9.38 1.62 -0.45
C GLU A 92 9.72 0.78 0.79
N VAL A 93 8.75 0.04 1.36
CA VAL A 93 9.06 -0.89 2.46
C VAL A 93 10.01 -1.99 1.99
N MET A 94 9.81 -2.50 0.75
CA MET A 94 10.71 -3.46 0.12
C MET A 94 12.14 -2.89 0.02
N ASN A 95 12.29 -1.63 -0.39
CA ASN A 95 13.61 -0.98 -0.45
C ASN A 95 14.30 -0.96 0.91
N GLN A 96 13.58 -0.59 1.97
CA GLN A 96 14.15 -0.46 3.32
C GLN A 96 14.50 -1.82 3.93
N VAL A 97 13.64 -2.83 3.77
CA VAL A 97 13.97 -4.16 4.28
C VAL A 97 15.07 -4.84 3.46
N HIS A 98 15.17 -4.58 2.17
CA HIS A 98 16.30 -5.07 1.36
C HIS A 98 17.63 -4.51 1.87
N LEU A 99 17.68 -3.20 2.16
CA LEU A 99 18.87 -2.58 2.75
C LEU A 99 19.25 -3.23 4.09
N LEU A 100 18.25 -3.50 4.94
CA LEU A 100 18.47 -4.20 6.20
C LEU A 100 19.01 -5.62 5.97
N CYS A 101 18.44 -6.38 5.03
CA CYS A 101 18.91 -7.74 4.71
C CYS A 101 20.34 -7.72 4.15
N LEU A 102 20.68 -6.75 3.31
CA LEU A 102 22.05 -6.53 2.83
C LEU A 102 23.01 -6.28 3.99
N LEU A 103 22.65 -5.39 4.91
CA LEU A 103 23.47 -5.07 6.08
C LEU A 103 23.71 -6.31 6.94
N ILE A 104 22.65 -7.06 7.26
CA ILE A 104 22.74 -8.31 8.03
C ILE A 104 23.69 -9.30 7.34
N ARG A 105 23.53 -9.53 6.04
CA ARG A 105 24.36 -10.49 5.31
C ARG A 105 25.82 -10.08 5.17
N THR A 106 26.07 -8.79 4.92
CA THR A 106 27.42 -8.30 4.60
C THR A 106 28.23 -7.99 5.85
N ARG A 107 27.58 -7.49 6.90
CA ARG A 107 28.25 -7.07 8.14
C ARG A 107 28.04 -8.04 9.29
N GLY A 108 26.94 -8.78 9.34
CA GLY A 108 26.62 -9.66 10.45
C GLY A 108 26.61 -8.89 11.78
N HIS A 109 27.41 -9.36 12.75
CA HIS A 109 27.64 -8.69 14.04
C HIS A 109 28.68 -7.56 13.98
N ASN A 110 29.36 -7.38 12.85
CA ASN A 110 30.43 -6.38 12.73
C ASN A 110 29.85 -4.98 12.51
N THR A 111 29.99 -4.10 13.49
CA THR A 111 29.54 -2.70 13.42
C THR A 111 30.62 -1.73 12.94
N GLU A 112 31.84 -2.19 12.66
CA GLU A 112 32.92 -1.33 12.19
C GLU A 112 32.67 -0.83 10.77
N SER A 113 32.96 0.45 10.51
CA SER A 113 32.83 1.04 9.18
C SER A 113 33.96 0.54 8.28
N ASN A 114 33.60 0.01 7.12
CA ASN A 114 34.52 -0.39 6.07
C ASN A 114 34.06 0.25 4.75
N ALA A 115 34.82 1.23 4.27
CA ALA A 115 34.46 2.02 3.09
C ALA A 115 34.22 1.17 1.81
N GLU A 116 34.92 0.05 1.67
CA GLU A 116 34.74 -0.85 0.52
C GLU A 116 33.42 -1.63 0.65
N VAL A 117 33.13 -2.17 1.84
CA VAL A 117 31.86 -2.85 2.14
C VAL A 117 30.68 -1.89 1.98
N ASP A 118 30.83 -0.64 2.46
CA ASP A 118 29.80 0.40 2.38
C ASP A 118 29.49 0.77 0.92
N LYS A 119 30.52 0.83 0.07
CA LYS A 119 30.37 1.04 -1.37
C LYS A 119 29.61 -0.12 -2.03
N ILE A 120 29.93 -1.36 -1.67
CA ILE A 120 29.24 -2.55 -2.22
C ILE A 120 27.76 -2.56 -1.80
N ILE A 121 27.46 -2.27 -0.52
CA ILE A 121 26.09 -2.17 -0.02
C ILE A 121 25.33 -1.09 -0.80
N GLY A 122 25.93 0.10 -0.95
CA GLY A 122 25.32 1.21 -1.68
C GLY A 122 24.99 0.85 -3.13
N GLN A 123 25.93 0.22 -3.84
CA GLN A 123 25.73 -0.21 -5.23
C GLN A 123 24.62 -1.26 -5.37
N LYS A 124 24.59 -2.27 -4.48
CA LYS A 124 23.56 -3.30 -4.49
C LYS A 124 22.18 -2.73 -4.16
N GLN A 125 22.11 -1.82 -3.19
CA GLN A 125 20.86 -1.15 -2.83
C GLN A 125 20.36 -0.28 -3.99
N GLU A 126 21.23 0.50 -4.62
CA GLU A 126 20.85 1.35 -5.74
C GLU A 126 20.34 0.52 -6.93
N ALA A 127 20.98 -0.61 -7.23
CA ALA A 127 20.51 -1.54 -8.25
C ALA A 127 19.11 -2.08 -7.90
N PHE A 128 18.90 -2.52 -6.66
CA PHE A 128 17.61 -3.03 -6.19
C PHE A 128 16.50 -1.99 -6.28
N VAL A 129 16.75 -0.74 -5.87
CA VAL A 129 15.74 0.34 -5.91
C VAL A 129 15.20 0.54 -7.33
N ARG A 130 16.05 0.39 -8.35
CA ARG A 130 15.72 0.56 -9.77
C ARG A 130 15.02 -0.65 -10.41
N MET A 131 14.99 -1.79 -9.74
CA MET A 131 14.30 -2.99 -10.24
C MET A 131 12.80 -2.77 -10.34
N LYS A 132 12.17 -3.45 -11.30
CA LYS A 132 10.71 -3.54 -11.37
C LYS A 132 10.18 -4.34 -10.19
N LEU A 133 8.90 -4.13 -9.83
CA LEU A 133 8.27 -4.80 -8.69
C LEU A 133 8.46 -6.33 -8.71
N GLN A 134 8.29 -6.97 -9.87
CA GLN A 134 8.46 -8.42 -10.01
C GLN A 134 9.91 -8.87 -9.80
N GLU A 135 10.87 -8.11 -10.29
CA GLU A 135 12.29 -8.38 -10.07
C GLU A 135 12.65 -8.25 -8.58
N LYS A 136 11.99 -7.35 -7.83
CA LYS A 136 12.20 -7.22 -6.39
C LYS A 136 11.71 -8.44 -5.60
N PHE A 137 10.55 -9.00 -5.95
CA PHE A 137 10.08 -10.26 -5.34
C PHE A 137 11.03 -11.41 -5.66
N ASN A 138 11.44 -11.55 -6.92
CA ASN A 138 12.43 -12.56 -7.33
C ASN A 138 13.75 -12.42 -6.57
N GLU A 139 14.25 -11.20 -6.38
CA GLU A 139 15.49 -10.97 -5.61
C GLU A 139 15.30 -11.36 -4.14
N PHE A 140 14.16 -11.07 -3.51
CA PHE A 140 13.86 -11.55 -2.16
C PHE A 140 13.87 -13.06 -2.04
N GLU A 141 13.22 -13.75 -2.98
CA GLU A 141 13.14 -15.20 -2.98
C GLU A 141 14.50 -15.85 -3.24
N GLN A 142 15.19 -15.44 -4.31
CA GLN A 142 16.43 -16.08 -4.76
C GLN A 142 17.60 -15.77 -3.84
N THR A 143 17.70 -14.51 -3.41
CA THR A 143 18.86 -14.04 -2.66
C THR A 143 18.63 -14.17 -1.16
N TYR A 144 17.41 -14.02 -0.64
CA TYR A 144 17.16 -14.03 0.82
C TYR A 144 16.22 -15.15 1.28
N HIS A 145 15.67 -15.96 0.37
CA HIS A 145 14.67 -16.99 0.67
C HIS A 145 13.41 -16.45 1.35
N ILE A 146 13.09 -15.17 1.09
CA ILE A 146 11.89 -14.51 1.60
C ILE A 146 10.83 -14.57 0.50
N ILE A 147 9.78 -15.38 0.73
CA ILE A 147 8.65 -15.54 -0.19
C ILE A 147 7.43 -14.80 0.38
N SER A 148 6.71 -14.06 -0.47
CA SER A 148 5.49 -13.36 -0.08
C SER A 148 4.24 -14.07 -0.56
N GLU A 149 3.37 -14.47 0.37
CA GLU A 149 2.05 -15.02 0.04
C GLU A 149 1.09 -13.98 -0.57
N LEU A 150 1.46 -12.70 -0.56
CA LEU A 150 0.64 -11.59 -1.07
C LEU A 150 1.21 -10.96 -2.33
N GLU A 151 2.19 -11.60 -2.97
CA GLU A 151 2.78 -11.13 -4.23
C GLU A 151 1.71 -10.88 -5.30
N ASP A 152 0.81 -11.84 -5.54
CA ASP A 152 -0.30 -11.72 -6.50
C ASP A 152 -1.24 -10.55 -6.17
N ALA A 153 -1.57 -10.37 -4.89
CA ALA A 153 -2.39 -9.26 -4.44
C ALA A 153 -1.73 -7.90 -4.72
N ILE A 154 -0.43 -7.76 -4.44
CA ILE A 154 0.32 -6.52 -4.74
C ILE A 154 0.42 -6.28 -6.26
N PHE A 155 0.61 -7.32 -7.08
CA PHE A 155 0.56 -7.17 -8.53
C PHE A 155 -0.83 -6.76 -9.04
N SER A 156 -1.89 -7.28 -8.44
CA SER A 156 -3.25 -6.92 -8.82
C SER A 156 -3.54 -5.43 -8.54
N ILE A 157 -2.99 -4.87 -7.45
CA ILE A 157 -3.01 -3.43 -7.15
C ILE A 157 -2.23 -2.63 -8.22
N ALA A 158 -1.07 -3.11 -8.64
CA ALA A 158 -0.28 -2.48 -9.69
C ALA A 158 -0.99 -2.51 -11.06
N ALA A 159 -1.67 -3.60 -11.38
CA ALA A 159 -2.50 -3.72 -12.58
C ALA A 159 -3.67 -2.74 -12.54
N ALA A 160 -4.37 -2.63 -11.41
CA ALA A 160 -5.44 -1.66 -11.20
C ALA A 160 -4.96 -0.21 -11.41
N LEU A 161 -3.77 0.14 -10.89
CA LEU A 161 -3.20 1.48 -11.08
C LEU A 161 -2.97 1.79 -12.57
N ARG A 162 -2.51 0.81 -13.35
CA ARG A 162 -2.28 0.97 -14.81
C ARG A 162 -3.57 1.31 -15.55
N VAL A 163 -4.68 0.66 -15.18
CA VAL A 163 -6.00 0.97 -15.73
C VAL A 163 -6.43 2.39 -15.35
N LEU A 164 -6.32 2.73 -14.06
CA LEU A 164 -6.74 4.02 -13.52
C LEU A 164 -5.89 5.20 -13.99
N ALA A 165 -4.62 4.97 -14.32
CA ALA A 165 -3.72 5.99 -14.86
C ALA A 165 -4.10 6.42 -16.30
N ARG A 166 -4.85 5.58 -17.02
CA ARG A 166 -5.40 5.90 -18.35
C ARG A 166 -6.79 6.51 -18.19
N THR A 167 -7.84 5.74 -18.47
CA THR A 167 -9.23 6.18 -18.44
C THR A 167 -10.02 5.58 -17.29
N GLY A 168 -9.44 4.62 -16.56
CA GLY A 168 -10.18 3.78 -15.61
C GLY A 168 -11.01 2.68 -16.27
N MET A 169 -11.02 2.58 -17.61
CA MET A 169 -11.70 1.52 -18.34
C MET A 169 -10.73 0.37 -18.63
N VAL A 170 -11.16 -0.85 -18.33
CA VAL A 170 -10.37 -2.06 -18.60
C VAL A 170 -10.32 -2.33 -20.09
N THR A 171 -9.12 -2.57 -20.64
CA THR A 171 -8.88 -2.90 -22.06
C THR A 171 -8.36 -4.33 -22.20
N ASN A 172 -8.29 -4.83 -23.43
CA ASN A 172 -7.70 -6.15 -23.71
C ASN A 172 -6.22 -6.25 -23.34
N ASP A 173 -5.53 -5.14 -23.09
CA ASP A 173 -4.13 -5.11 -22.65
C ASP A 173 -3.97 -5.30 -21.13
N ASP A 174 -5.07 -5.23 -20.37
CA ASP A 174 -5.05 -5.34 -18.91
C ASP A 174 -5.47 -6.71 -18.39
N ILE A 175 -6.05 -7.55 -19.25
CA ILE A 175 -6.62 -8.83 -18.86
C ILE A 175 -5.58 -9.94 -18.88
N SER A 176 -5.79 -10.92 -18.01
CA SER A 176 -5.04 -12.17 -18.01
C SER A 176 -5.53 -13.10 -19.14
N PRO A 177 -4.84 -14.22 -19.41
CA PRO A 177 -5.28 -15.21 -20.42
C PRO A 177 -6.71 -15.74 -20.22
N ASP A 178 -7.26 -15.65 -19.01
CA ASP A 178 -8.65 -16.02 -18.70
C ASP A 178 -9.70 -15.02 -19.21
N GLY A 179 -9.27 -13.90 -19.81
CA GLY A 179 -10.16 -12.88 -20.36
C GLY A 179 -10.55 -11.79 -19.37
N SER A 180 -9.94 -11.75 -18.18
CA SER A 180 -10.34 -10.84 -17.11
C SER A 180 -9.18 -10.18 -16.37
N LEU A 181 -9.45 -9.03 -15.75
CA LEU A 181 -8.59 -8.40 -14.75
C LEU A 181 -9.16 -8.73 -13.37
N THR A 182 -8.40 -9.42 -12.54
CA THR A 182 -8.82 -9.76 -11.17
C THR A 182 -7.96 -9.01 -10.16
N LEU A 183 -8.63 -8.27 -9.26
CA LEU A 183 -8.04 -7.67 -8.08
C LEU A 183 -8.20 -8.64 -6.91
N GLU A 184 -7.13 -8.87 -6.17
CA GLU A 184 -7.13 -9.72 -4.98
C GLU A 184 -6.82 -8.89 -3.73
N PHE A 185 -7.64 -9.06 -2.70
CA PHE A 185 -7.50 -8.31 -1.47
C PHE A 185 -8.14 -9.01 -0.27
N LYS A 186 -7.70 -8.60 0.90
CA LYS A 186 -8.25 -9.02 2.18
C LYS A 186 -9.45 -8.16 2.54
N ALA A 187 -10.53 -8.81 2.99
CA ALA A 187 -11.71 -8.14 3.52
C ALA A 187 -12.06 -8.67 4.91
N MET A 188 -12.63 -7.82 5.76
CA MET A 188 -13.20 -8.24 7.05
C MET A 188 -14.65 -8.68 6.83
N LYS A 189 -14.98 -9.92 7.21
CA LYS A 189 -16.35 -10.44 7.18
C LYS A 189 -16.81 -10.76 8.60
N ASP A 190 -18.05 -10.35 8.90
CA ASP A 190 -18.76 -10.79 10.10
C ASP A 190 -18.96 -12.31 10.05
N ILE A 191 -18.79 -12.97 11.20
CA ILE A 191 -19.14 -14.38 11.40
C ILE A 191 -20.34 -14.43 12.33
N ASP A 192 -21.43 -15.01 11.85
CA ASP A 192 -22.56 -15.38 12.72
C ASP A 192 -22.18 -16.62 13.52
N GLY A 193 -22.11 -16.47 14.85
CA GLY A 193 -21.97 -17.56 15.80
C GLY A 193 -23.29 -17.83 16.54
N PRO A 194 -23.53 -19.05 17.04
CA PRO A 194 -24.77 -19.42 17.73
C PRO A 194 -25.05 -18.65 19.04
N ASP A 195 -24.07 -17.90 19.56
CA ASP A 195 -24.18 -17.06 20.76
C ASP A 195 -24.33 -15.55 20.44
N SER A 196 -24.83 -15.18 19.26
CA SER A 196 -25.12 -13.78 18.91
C SER A 196 -26.39 -13.24 19.59
N THR A 197 -26.52 -13.47 20.90
CA THR A 197 -27.50 -12.80 21.75
C THR A 197 -26.90 -11.52 22.34
N GLU A 198 -27.52 -10.40 21.97
CA GLU A 198 -27.55 -9.09 22.65
C GLU A 198 -26.22 -8.49 23.17
N ALA A 199 -25.77 -7.43 22.49
CA ALA A 199 -24.78 -6.42 22.90
C ALA A 199 -23.27 -6.79 22.97
N GLY A 200 -22.82 -7.93 22.43
CA GLY A 200 -21.40 -8.29 22.37
C GLY A 200 -20.83 -8.30 20.94
N ALA A 201 -19.65 -7.70 20.74
CA ALA A 201 -18.96 -7.52 19.45
C ALA A 201 -19.13 -8.68 18.45
N LYS A 202 -19.61 -8.37 17.24
CA LYS A 202 -19.61 -9.31 16.11
C LYS A 202 -18.18 -9.84 15.92
N LYS A 203 -18.03 -11.16 15.94
CA LYS A 203 -16.73 -11.79 15.62
C LYS A 203 -16.46 -11.56 14.14
N THR A 204 -15.38 -10.87 13.82
CA THR A 204 -14.96 -10.64 12.43
C THR A 204 -13.79 -11.56 12.08
N LYS A 205 -13.75 -12.03 10.83
CA LYS A 205 -12.58 -12.72 10.25
C LYS A 205 -12.11 -12.00 9.01
N MET A 206 -10.79 -11.98 8.84
CA MET A 206 -10.18 -11.58 7.59
C MET A 206 -10.27 -12.74 6.60
N VAL A 207 -10.73 -12.48 5.38
CA VAL A 207 -10.83 -13.47 4.30
C VAL A 207 -10.23 -12.93 3.01
N ASP A 208 -9.80 -13.84 2.16
CA ASP A 208 -9.48 -13.53 0.77
C ASP A 208 -10.75 -13.20 -0.01
N THR A 209 -10.66 -12.13 -0.79
CA THR A 209 -11.71 -11.61 -1.65
C THR A 209 -11.10 -11.24 -2.99
N GLN A 210 -11.89 -11.42 -4.04
CA GLN A 210 -11.50 -11.08 -5.40
C GLN A 210 -12.59 -10.23 -6.03
N ARG A 211 -12.19 -9.30 -6.89
CA ARG A 211 -13.09 -8.56 -7.78
C ARG A 211 -12.57 -8.63 -9.20
N THR A 212 -13.43 -9.08 -10.11
CA THR A 212 -13.08 -9.32 -11.51
C THR A 212 -13.74 -8.28 -12.41
N PHE A 213 -12.99 -7.81 -13.40
CA PHE A 213 -13.42 -6.86 -14.41
C PHE A 213 -13.16 -7.40 -15.80
N ARG A 214 -14.07 -7.12 -16.72
CA ARG A 214 -13.98 -7.47 -18.15
C ARG A 214 -13.61 -6.26 -19.00
N PRO A 215 -13.08 -6.46 -20.22
CA PRO A 215 -12.84 -5.37 -21.15
C PRO A 215 -14.11 -4.53 -21.38
N GLY A 216 -13.97 -3.22 -21.34
CA GLY A 216 -15.07 -2.24 -21.44
C GLY A 216 -15.72 -1.87 -20.11
N GLU A 217 -15.43 -2.57 -19.02
CA GLU A 217 -15.91 -2.19 -17.69
C GLU A 217 -15.05 -1.08 -17.08
N MET A 218 -15.71 -0.19 -16.33
CA MET A 218 -15.01 0.78 -15.50
C MET A 218 -14.50 0.09 -14.24
N LEU A 219 -13.20 0.23 -13.97
CA LEU A 219 -12.61 -0.16 -12.70
C LEU A 219 -13.08 0.83 -11.65
N ASP A 220 -14.09 0.41 -10.89
CA ASP A 220 -14.60 1.07 -9.71
C ASP A 220 -14.55 0.09 -8.53
N LEU A 221 -14.37 0.61 -7.33
CA LEU A 221 -14.38 -0.16 -6.09
C LEU A 221 -15.43 0.43 -5.14
N THR A 222 -16.09 -0.44 -4.40
CA THR A 222 -16.85 -0.01 -3.24
C THR A 222 -15.91 0.53 -2.17
N ASP A 223 -16.44 1.33 -1.27
CA ASP A 223 -15.65 1.92 -0.18
C ASP A 223 -15.01 0.85 0.71
N GLU A 224 -15.71 -0.27 0.94
CA GLU A 224 -15.23 -1.42 1.71
C GLU A 224 -14.08 -2.15 1.01
N GLU A 225 -14.15 -2.32 -0.32
CA GLU A 225 -13.08 -2.95 -1.10
C GLU A 225 -11.84 -2.06 -1.16
N LEU A 226 -12.02 -0.74 -1.29
CA LEU A 226 -10.91 0.20 -1.26
C LEU A 226 -10.20 0.19 0.11
N LEU A 227 -10.96 0.11 1.20
CA LEU A 227 -10.41 -0.11 2.54
C LEU A 227 -9.73 -1.49 2.68
N GLY A 228 -10.27 -2.51 2.01
CA GLY A 228 -9.67 -3.85 1.92
C GLY A 228 -8.28 -3.87 1.29
N LEU A 229 -8.01 -2.99 0.31
CA LEU A 229 -6.66 -2.84 -0.26
C LEU A 229 -5.65 -2.38 0.80
N ASN A 230 -6.04 -1.46 1.69
CA ASN A 230 -5.17 -1.02 2.79
C ASN A 230 -4.87 -2.17 3.77
N ILE A 231 -5.88 -2.97 4.12
CA ILE A 231 -5.71 -4.17 4.97
C ILE A 231 -4.77 -5.18 4.31
N THR A 232 -4.87 -5.35 3.00
CA THR A 232 -4.00 -6.24 2.21
C THR A 232 -2.54 -5.82 2.33
N VAL A 233 -2.26 -4.52 2.17
CA VAL A 233 -0.91 -3.95 2.31
C VAL A 233 -0.41 -4.05 3.75
N ALA A 234 -1.29 -3.87 4.75
CA ALA A 234 -0.94 -4.08 6.16
C ALA A 234 -0.50 -5.53 6.42
N LYS A 235 -1.23 -6.50 5.86
CA LYS A 235 -0.89 -7.92 5.98
C LYS A 235 0.41 -8.24 5.23
N PHE A 236 0.64 -7.63 4.07
CA PHE A 236 1.90 -7.73 3.33
C PHE A 236 3.07 -7.24 4.19
N PHE A 237 2.96 -6.07 4.82
CA PHE A 237 4.00 -5.52 5.70
C PHE A 237 4.28 -6.46 6.86
N HIS A 238 3.24 -6.93 7.53
CA HIS A 238 3.39 -7.83 8.65
C HIS A 238 4.09 -9.13 8.26
N SER A 239 3.71 -9.73 7.12
CA SER A 239 4.36 -10.95 6.61
C SER A 239 5.82 -10.69 6.26
N LEU A 240 6.11 -9.60 5.55
CA LEU A 240 7.45 -9.24 5.13
C LEU A 240 8.37 -9.00 6.33
N PHE A 241 7.92 -8.25 7.33
CA PHE A 241 8.70 -8.00 8.54
C PHE A 241 8.99 -9.28 9.30
N ARG A 242 8.02 -10.19 9.38
CA ARG A 242 8.22 -11.50 10.00
C ARG A 242 9.29 -12.31 9.27
N SER A 243 9.22 -12.40 7.94
CA SER A 243 10.22 -13.13 7.15
C SER A 243 11.62 -12.52 7.28
N VAL A 244 11.72 -11.20 7.36
CA VAL A 244 13.00 -10.49 7.56
C VAL A 244 13.56 -10.73 8.96
N ASP A 245 12.72 -10.79 9.99
CA ASP A 245 13.12 -11.15 11.35
C ASP A 245 13.65 -12.59 11.41
N GLU A 246 12.93 -13.53 10.79
CA GLU A 246 13.35 -14.94 10.68
C GLU A 246 14.70 -15.05 9.95
N PHE A 247 14.86 -14.39 8.80
CA PHE A 247 16.12 -14.29 8.08
C PHE A 247 17.26 -13.74 8.95
N GLY A 248 16.99 -12.64 9.68
CA GLY A 248 17.98 -12.01 10.56
C GLY A 248 18.45 -12.94 11.67
N ARG A 249 17.53 -13.67 12.30
CA ARG A 249 17.86 -14.65 13.35
C ARG A 249 18.71 -15.80 12.81
N GLU A 250 18.39 -16.31 11.62
CA GLU A 250 19.17 -17.39 10.99
C GLU A 250 20.60 -16.96 10.67
N GLN A 251 20.78 -15.76 10.11
CA GLN A 251 22.12 -15.26 9.72
C GLN A 251 22.99 -14.87 10.92
N LEU A 252 22.38 -14.34 11.99
CA LEU A 252 23.10 -13.87 13.17
C LEU A 252 23.27 -14.93 14.26
N GLY A 253 22.75 -16.15 14.06
CA GLY A 253 22.86 -17.24 15.01
C GLY A 253 21.98 -17.06 16.26
N GLY A 254 20.79 -16.47 16.10
CA GLY A 254 19.81 -16.34 17.18
C GLY A 254 19.38 -17.71 17.68
N ASN A 255 19.77 -18.06 18.91
CA ASN A 255 19.35 -19.29 19.58
C ASN A 255 17.82 -19.44 19.55
N LYS A 256 17.36 -20.64 19.17
CA LYS A 256 16.00 -21.11 19.45
C LYS A 256 15.73 -21.16 20.95
#